data_AF-A0A950GBF5-F1
#
_entry.id   AF-A0A950GBF5-F1
#
_cell.length_a   1.000
_cell.length_b   1.000
_cell.length_c   1.000
_cell.angle_alpha   90.00
_cell.angle_beta   90.00
_cell.angle_gamma   90.00
#
_symmetry.space_group_name_H-M   'P 1'
#
loop_
_entity.id
_entity.type
_entity.pdbx_description
1 polymer ?
#
loop_
_entity_poly.entity_id
_entity_poly.type
_entity_poly.pdbx_seq_one_letter_code
_entity_poly.pdbx_strand_id
1 'polypeptide(L)'
;PARHGGGAKGNRPKPVRLPSKFGWMLRYGSEVACRRSQLEHWLTTNAEAAAFIAEVPQSRRILRPLCHMLGIELPEALRLPPRPKRKRQRARKPEGDGATTGSSAEGSARSYAVCRRAAVSDKPTKAEILSWMPGQKRPMPWSARLDPTDPPVTIWPWPEELA
;
A
#
# COMPACT_ATOMS: atom_id res chain seq x y z
N PRO A 1 -15.49 29.58 -37.51
CA PRO A 1 -15.14 29.74 -36.08
C PRO A 1 -14.28 28.55 -35.59
N ALA A 2 -12.96 28.67 -35.69
CA ALA A 2 -12.01 27.61 -35.35
C ALA A 2 -11.79 27.55 -33.83
N ARG A 3 -12.02 26.39 -33.22
CA ARG A 3 -11.76 26.15 -31.79
C ARG A 3 -10.36 25.54 -31.63
N HIS A 4 -9.38 26.37 -31.27
CA HIS A 4 -8.08 25.93 -30.79
C HIS A 4 -8.20 25.39 -29.36
N GLY A 5 -8.47 24.10 -29.21
CA GLY A 5 -8.42 23.37 -27.94
C GLY A 5 -7.01 22.90 -27.62
N GLY A 6 -6.10 23.82 -27.33
CA GLY A 6 -4.74 23.50 -26.88
C GLY A 6 -4.74 22.97 -25.45
N GLY A 7 -4.86 21.65 -25.29
CA GLY A 7 -4.76 20.98 -24.00
C GLY A 7 -3.35 21.10 -23.44
N ALA A 8 -3.13 22.04 -22.53
CA ALA A 8 -1.89 22.18 -21.77
C ALA A 8 -1.58 20.86 -21.07
N LYS A 9 -0.51 20.18 -21.52
CA LYS A 9 0.05 19.00 -20.84
C LYS A 9 0.63 19.47 -19.50
N GLY A 10 -0.23 19.51 -18.48
CA GLY A 10 0.15 19.91 -17.13
C GLY A 10 1.32 19.07 -16.63
N ASN A 11 2.36 19.75 -16.16
CA ASN A 11 3.57 19.16 -15.61
C ASN A 11 3.25 18.47 -14.27
N ARG A 12 2.72 17.24 -14.32
CA ARG A 12 2.43 16.48 -13.10
C ARG A 12 3.77 16.00 -12.52
N PRO A 13 4.03 16.23 -11.21
CA PRO A 13 5.24 15.73 -10.59
C PRO A 13 5.32 14.23 -10.79
N LYS A 14 6.48 13.75 -11.26
CA LYS A 14 6.73 12.32 -11.41
C LYS A 14 6.66 11.69 -10.02
N PRO A 15 5.90 10.61 -9.83
CA PRO A 15 5.84 9.96 -8.52
C PRO A 15 7.23 9.46 -8.16
N VAL A 16 7.68 9.78 -6.94
CA VAL A 16 8.93 9.26 -6.38
C VAL A 16 8.81 7.73 -6.32
N ARG A 17 9.70 7.03 -7.02
CA ARG A 17 9.72 5.56 -7.04
C ARG A 17 10.72 5.08 -6.01
N LEU A 18 10.24 4.31 -5.03
CA LEU A 18 11.13 3.58 -4.13
C LEU A 18 11.91 2.52 -4.91
N PRO A 19 13.12 2.15 -4.45
CA PRO A 19 13.85 1.03 -5.01
C PRO A 19 13.00 -0.24 -5.01
N SER A 20 12.95 -0.95 -6.13
CA SER A 20 12.15 -2.18 -6.27
C SER A 20 13.00 -3.45 -6.27
N LYS A 21 14.30 -3.36 -5.96
CA LYS A 21 15.20 -4.53 -5.92
C LYS A 21 14.97 -5.34 -4.65
N PHE A 22 15.08 -6.66 -4.73
CA PHE A 22 15.00 -7.52 -3.55
C PHE A 22 16.08 -7.15 -2.53
N GLY A 23 15.71 -7.06 -1.24
CA GLY A 23 16.65 -6.75 -0.16
C GLY A 23 17.21 -5.32 -0.19
N TRP A 24 16.56 -4.38 -0.87
CA TRP A 24 17.10 -3.02 -1.01
C TRP A 24 17.28 -2.29 0.34
N MET A 25 16.53 -2.67 1.37
CA MET A 25 16.60 -2.05 2.70
C MET A 25 17.87 -2.46 3.48
N LEU A 26 18.51 -3.57 3.12
CA LEU A 26 19.75 -4.03 3.79
C LEU A 26 20.92 -3.06 3.61
N ARG A 27 20.81 -2.11 2.68
CA ARG A 27 21.83 -1.07 2.43
C ARG A 27 21.84 0.04 3.48
N TYR A 28 20.83 0.10 4.35
CA TYR A 28 20.66 1.19 5.32
C TYR A 28 21.28 0.92 6.70
N GLY A 29 21.88 -0.26 6.93
CA GLY A 29 22.67 -0.53 8.13
C GLY A 29 22.43 -1.91 8.75
N SER A 30 23.23 -2.21 9.78
CA SER A 30 23.21 -3.48 10.53
C SER A 30 21.92 -3.67 11.33
N GLU A 31 21.28 -2.58 11.77
CA GLU A 31 20.00 -2.66 12.48
C GLU A 31 18.92 -3.34 11.63
N VAL A 32 18.84 -2.99 10.35
CA VAL A 32 17.89 -3.62 9.41
C VAL A 32 18.20 -5.11 9.25
N ALA A 33 19.48 -5.49 9.20
CA ALA A 33 19.88 -6.89 9.13
C ALA A 33 19.50 -7.66 10.40
N CYS A 34 19.58 -7.04 11.58
CA CYS A 34 19.12 -7.63 12.84
C CYS A 34 17.59 -7.81 12.87
N ARG A 35 16.83 -6.81 12.40
CA ARG A 35 15.36 -6.93 12.26
C ARG A 35 14.95 -7.99 11.25
N ARG A 36 15.73 -8.15 10.18
CA ARG A 36 15.55 -9.23 9.20
C ARG A 36 15.68 -10.59 9.89
N SER A 37 16.77 -10.86 10.62
CA SER A 37 16.98 -12.17 11.24
C SER A 37 15.91 -12.49 12.29
N GLN A 38 15.50 -11.49 13.09
CA GLN A 38 14.40 -11.64 14.05
C GLN A 38 13.08 -12.01 13.36
N LEU A 39 12.73 -11.30 12.28
CA LEU A 39 11.50 -11.56 11.54
C LEU A 39 11.54 -12.92 10.84
N GLU A 40 12.68 -13.28 10.24
CA GLU A 40 12.90 -14.56 9.59
C GLU A 40 12.73 -15.71 10.59
N HIS A 41 13.40 -15.62 11.75
CA HIS A 41 13.26 -16.58 12.85
C HIS A 41 11.80 -16.69 13.32
N TRP A 42 11.11 -15.57 13.53
CA TRP A 42 9.71 -15.57 13.96
C TRP A 42 8.79 -16.25 12.94
N LEU A 43 9.02 -16.04 11.64
CA LEU A 43 8.24 -16.65 10.56
C LEU A 43 8.53 -18.15 10.39
N THR A 44 9.74 -18.62 10.69
CA THR A 44 10.14 -20.03 10.49
C THR A 44 9.88 -20.90 11.70
N THR A 45 10.07 -20.37 12.91
CA THR A 45 10.08 -21.18 14.14
C THR A 45 8.72 -21.21 14.83
N ASN A 46 7.91 -20.15 14.71
CA ASN A 46 6.66 -20.06 15.45
C ASN A 46 5.47 -20.58 14.64
N ALA A 47 4.87 -21.68 15.10
CA ALA A 47 3.61 -22.18 14.55
C ALA A 47 2.46 -21.17 14.71
N GLU A 48 2.47 -20.38 15.78
CA GLU A 48 1.50 -19.31 16.02
C GLU A 48 1.55 -18.22 14.95
N ALA A 49 2.73 -17.89 14.42
CA ALA A 49 2.86 -16.93 13.33
C ALA A 49 2.15 -17.43 12.06
N ALA A 50 2.30 -18.72 11.75
CA ALA A 50 1.61 -19.35 10.64
C ALA A 50 0.08 -19.37 10.85
N ALA A 51 -0.38 -19.68 12.06
CA ALA A 51 -1.80 -19.67 12.43
C ALA A 51 -2.41 -18.26 12.27
N PHE A 52 -1.73 -17.23 12.79
CA PHE A 52 -2.15 -15.83 12.64
C PHE A 52 -2.23 -15.40 11.17
N ILE A 53 -1.25 -15.81 10.36
CA ILE A 53 -1.23 -15.54 8.92
C ILE A 53 -2.40 -16.20 8.19
N ALA A 54 -2.80 -17.40 8.62
CA ALA A 54 -3.94 -18.12 8.07
C ALA A 54 -5.27 -17.48 8.48
N GLU A 55 -5.40 -17.07 9.75
CA GLU A 55 -6.59 -16.43 10.31
C GLU A 55 -6.82 -15.03 9.72
N VAL A 56 -5.75 -14.26 9.49
CA VAL A 56 -5.82 -12.88 9.00
C VAL A 56 -5.12 -12.74 7.64
N PRO A 57 -5.79 -13.01 6.50
CA PRO A 57 -5.18 -12.91 5.18
C PRO A 57 -4.65 -11.52 4.79
N GLN A 58 -5.12 -10.45 5.45
CA GLN A 58 -4.60 -9.09 5.25
C GLN A 58 -3.14 -8.96 5.71
N SER A 59 -2.73 -9.69 6.76
CA SER A 59 -1.35 -9.71 7.25
C SER A 59 -0.38 -10.11 6.13
N ARG A 60 -0.77 -11.08 5.29
CA ARG A 60 0.00 -11.55 4.13
C ARG A 60 0.32 -10.42 3.16
N ARG A 61 -0.63 -9.50 2.93
CA ARG A 61 -0.44 -8.38 2.00
C ARG A 61 0.57 -7.37 2.50
N ILE A 62 0.68 -7.21 3.82
CA ILE A 62 1.62 -6.29 4.48
C ILE A 62 2.99 -6.95 4.61
N LEU A 63 3.04 -8.22 5.00
CA LEU A 63 4.29 -8.96 5.23
C LEU A 63 5.06 -9.21 3.94
N ARG A 64 4.39 -9.43 2.81
CA ARG A 64 5.06 -9.66 1.52
C ARG A 64 5.99 -8.54 1.06
N PRO A 65 5.54 -7.28 0.93
CA PRO A 65 6.42 -6.20 0.56
C PRO A 65 7.52 -6.04 1.62
N LEU A 66 7.21 -6.21 2.91
CA LEU A 66 8.22 -6.16 3.98
C LEU A 66 9.33 -7.21 3.78
N CYS A 67 8.97 -8.48 3.57
CA CYS A 67 9.92 -9.56 3.29
C CYS A 67 10.75 -9.27 2.03
N HIS A 68 10.12 -8.76 0.97
CA HIS A 68 10.83 -8.39 -0.25
C HIS A 68 11.80 -7.21 -0.03
N MET A 69 11.44 -6.21 0.78
CA MET A 69 12.33 -5.09 1.12
C MET A 69 13.53 -5.53 1.95
N LEU A 70 13.31 -6.47 2.89
CA LEU A 70 14.33 -7.02 3.79
C LEU A 70 15.16 -8.15 3.16
N GLY A 71 14.72 -8.68 2.01
CA GLY A 71 15.44 -9.76 1.32
C GLY A 71 15.23 -11.13 1.96
N ILE A 72 14.07 -11.36 2.58
CA ILE A 72 13.66 -12.65 3.16
C ILE A 72 12.92 -13.44 2.09
N GLU A 73 13.28 -14.72 1.91
CA GLU A 73 12.54 -15.61 1.04
C GLU A 73 11.13 -15.86 1.59
N LEU A 74 10.11 -15.81 0.74
CA LEU A 74 8.73 -15.96 1.20
C LEU A 74 8.48 -17.43 1.62
N PRO A 75 8.17 -17.70 2.91
CA PRO A 75 7.76 -19.03 3.36
C PRO A 75 6.44 -19.44 2.70
N GLU A 76 6.19 -20.76 2.64
CA GLU A 76 5.02 -21.33 1.97
C GLU A 76 3.70 -20.77 2.54
N ALA A 77 3.65 -20.55 3.86
CA ALA A 77 2.51 -19.93 4.54
C ALA A 77 2.18 -18.51 4.01
N LEU A 78 3.16 -17.79 3.45
CA LEU A 78 2.97 -16.48 2.84
C LEU A 78 2.72 -16.55 1.33
N ARG A 79 2.91 -17.69 0.66
CA ARG A 79 2.68 -17.84 -0.79
C ARG A 79 1.20 -17.93 -1.15
N LEU A 80 0.78 -17.13 -2.13
CA LEU A 80 -0.64 -17.03 -2.50
C LEU A 80 -0.86 -18.23 -3.40
N PRO A 81 -1.98 -18.96 -3.24
CA PRO A 81 -2.34 -19.96 -4.22
C PRO A 81 -2.29 -19.32 -5.61
N PRO A 82 -1.73 -20.02 -6.61
CA PRO A 82 -1.59 -19.48 -7.95
C PRO A 82 -2.97 -19.04 -8.45
N ARG A 83 -3.12 -17.73 -8.71
CA ARG A 83 -4.39 -17.19 -9.20
C ARG A 83 -4.68 -17.83 -10.55
N PRO A 84 -5.88 -18.40 -10.79
CA PRO A 84 -6.19 -19.00 -12.07
C PRO A 84 -5.97 -17.97 -13.16
N LYS A 85 -5.12 -18.30 -14.14
CA LYS A 85 -4.83 -17.41 -15.28
C LYS A 85 -6.14 -17.22 -16.02
N ARG A 86 -6.77 -16.05 -15.85
CA ARG A 86 -7.93 -15.67 -16.65
C ARG A 86 -7.50 -15.75 -18.10
N LYS A 87 -8.11 -16.64 -18.90
CA LYS A 87 -7.85 -16.72 -20.34
C LYS A 87 -8.04 -15.31 -20.86
N ARG A 88 -6.94 -14.63 -21.22
CA ARG A 88 -7.01 -13.34 -21.91
C ARG A 88 -7.82 -13.66 -23.14
N GLN A 89 -9.08 -13.21 -23.16
CA GLN A 89 -9.83 -13.16 -24.40
C GLN A 89 -8.95 -12.31 -25.29
N ARG A 90 -8.24 -12.97 -26.22
CA ARG A 90 -7.49 -12.27 -27.26
C ARG A 90 -8.57 -11.42 -27.90
N ALA A 91 -8.50 -10.11 -27.67
CA ALA A 91 -9.31 -9.16 -28.40
C ALA A 91 -9.10 -9.56 -29.86
N ARG A 92 -10.16 -10.08 -30.49
CA ARG A 92 -10.10 -10.49 -31.88
C ARG A 92 -9.58 -9.27 -32.61
N LYS A 93 -8.38 -9.41 -33.18
CA LYS A 93 -7.82 -8.43 -34.09
C LYS A 93 -8.92 -8.27 -35.16
N PRO A 94 -9.52 -7.08 -35.34
CA PRO A 94 -10.40 -6.90 -36.47
C PRO A 94 -9.52 -7.11 -37.70
N GLU A 95 -9.69 -8.26 -38.36
CA GLU A 95 -9.16 -8.48 -39.69
C GLU A 95 -9.93 -7.51 -40.58
N GLY A 96 -9.26 -6.40 -40.89
CA GLY A 96 -9.71 -5.44 -41.87
C GLY A 96 -9.42 -6.01 -43.24
N ASP A 97 -10.34 -6.80 -43.77
CA ASP A 97 -10.46 -6.99 -45.20
C ASP A 97 -11.40 -5.92 -45.74
N GLY A 98 -10.91 -5.17 -46.74
CA GLY A 98 -11.78 -4.45 -47.66
C GLY A 98 -11.84 -2.93 -47.44
N ALA A 99 -11.15 -2.24 -48.34
CA ALA A 99 -11.39 -0.86 -48.69
C ALA A 99 -12.89 -0.54 -48.84
N THR A 100 -13.35 0.56 -48.27
CA THR A 100 -14.36 1.41 -48.91
C THR A 100 -14.14 2.85 -48.49
N THR A 101 -13.68 3.64 -49.45
CA THR A 101 -13.78 5.09 -49.50
C THR A 101 -15.24 5.48 -49.30
N GLY A 102 -15.56 6.13 -48.18
CA GLY A 102 -16.95 6.44 -47.86
C GLY A 102 -17.07 7.35 -46.64
N SER A 103 -16.85 8.64 -46.89
CA SER A 103 -17.29 9.75 -46.06
C SER A 103 -18.69 9.50 -45.47
N SER A 104 -18.77 9.34 -44.15
CA SER A 104 -19.91 9.86 -43.38
C SER A 104 -19.51 9.96 -41.91
N ALA A 105 -18.96 11.12 -41.59
CA ALA A 105 -18.76 11.57 -40.23
C ALA A 105 -20.14 11.90 -39.63
N GLU A 106 -20.75 10.97 -38.89
CA GLU A 106 -21.77 11.29 -37.89
C GLU A 106 -22.16 10.02 -37.13
N GLY A 107 -21.92 9.98 -35.82
CA GLY A 107 -22.52 8.93 -34.97
C GLY A 107 -21.62 8.16 -34.01
N SER A 108 -20.45 8.67 -33.61
CA SER A 108 -19.64 8.01 -32.56
C SER A 108 -19.30 8.94 -31.39
N ALA A 109 -20.27 9.75 -30.99
CA ALA A 109 -20.17 10.62 -29.81
C ALA A 109 -21.14 10.23 -28.68
N ARG A 110 -22.04 9.27 -28.88
CA ARG A 110 -23.10 8.95 -27.90
C ARG A 110 -22.80 7.80 -26.93
N SER A 111 -21.76 6.98 -27.14
CA SER A 111 -21.58 5.76 -26.32
C SER A 111 -20.76 5.96 -25.04
N TYR A 112 -19.93 7.01 -24.92
CA TYR A 112 -19.09 7.21 -23.73
C TYR A 112 -19.71 8.10 -22.65
N ALA A 113 -20.92 8.62 -22.87
CA ALA A 113 -21.58 9.55 -21.95
C ALA A 113 -22.37 8.87 -20.81
N VAL A 114 -22.61 7.56 -20.86
CA VAL A 114 -23.56 6.90 -19.94
C VAL A 114 -22.93 6.40 -18.63
N CYS A 115 -21.60 6.24 -18.52
CA CYS A 115 -20.98 5.76 -17.27
C CYS A 115 -20.40 6.84 -16.34
N ARG A 116 -20.52 8.14 -16.66
CA ARG A 116 -19.97 9.22 -15.80
C ARG A 116 -20.98 9.97 -14.94
N ARG A 117 -22.25 9.61 -15.00
CA ARG A 117 -23.33 10.33 -14.30
C ARG A 117 -23.86 9.53 -13.11
N ALA A 118 -22.97 9.07 -12.24
CA ALA A 118 -23.33 8.45 -10.95
C ALA A 118 -22.26 8.59 -9.85
N ALA A 119 -21.34 9.54 -10.00
CA ALA A 119 -20.42 9.94 -8.92
C ALA A 119 -20.64 11.43 -8.65
N VAL A 120 -21.85 11.75 -8.21
CA VAL A 120 -22.08 12.98 -7.43
C VAL A 120 -21.13 12.87 -6.23
N SER A 121 -20.33 13.91 -6.04
CA SER A 121 -19.38 14.01 -4.94
C SER A 121 -20.08 13.89 -3.60
N ASP A 122 -20.10 12.69 -3.02
CA ASP A 122 -20.12 12.51 -1.56
C ASP A 122 -18.72 12.83 -1.03
N LYS A 123 -18.33 14.11 -1.15
CA LYS A 123 -17.23 14.61 -0.33
C LYS A 123 -17.86 14.89 1.04
N PRO A 124 -17.46 14.16 2.10
CA PRO A 124 -18.02 14.40 3.42
C PRO A 124 -17.80 15.87 3.77
N THR A 125 -18.86 16.52 4.22
CA THR A 125 -18.77 17.93 4.61
C THR A 125 -17.82 18.07 5.79
N LYS A 126 -17.24 19.27 5.98
CA LYS A 126 -16.32 19.53 7.09
C LYS A 126 -16.92 19.15 8.46
N ALA A 127 -18.24 19.29 8.61
CA ALA A 127 -18.97 18.90 9.83
C ALA A 127 -18.98 17.37 10.04
N GLU A 128 -19.10 16.59 8.97
CA GLU A 128 -19.07 15.13 9.00
C GLU A 128 -17.66 14.60 9.30
N ILE A 129 -16.62 15.23 8.73
CA ILE A 129 -15.23 14.92 9.06
C ILE A 129 -14.96 15.20 10.55
N LEU A 130 -15.53 16.29 11.10
CA LEU A 130 -15.37 16.66 12.50
C LEU A 130 -16.17 15.75 13.46
N SER A 131 -17.27 15.14 13.03
CA SER A 131 -18.03 14.19 13.86
C SER A 131 -17.28 12.86 14.05
N TRP A 132 -16.40 12.50 13.11
CA TRP A 132 -15.50 11.34 13.23
C TRP A 132 -14.30 11.59 14.15
N MET A 133 -14.12 12.81 14.67
CA MET A 133 -13.07 13.15 15.63
C MET A 133 -13.66 13.48 17.02
N PRO A 134 -14.32 12.53 17.72
CA PRO A 134 -14.73 12.77 19.09
C PRO A 134 -13.46 12.86 19.97
N GLY A 135 -13.19 14.03 20.55
CA GLY A 135 -12.29 14.14 21.69
C GLY A 135 -10.86 14.68 21.46
N GLN A 136 -10.62 15.54 20.46
CA GLN A 136 -9.35 16.28 20.29
C GLN A 136 -9.09 17.38 21.36
N LYS A 137 -9.56 17.17 22.60
CA LYS A 137 -9.18 17.99 23.77
C LYS A 137 -8.75 17.12 24.94
N ARG A 138 -8.01 16.04 24.69
CA ARG A 138 -7.11 15.51 25.71
C ARG A 138 -5.72 16.08 25.44
N PRO A 139 -5.19 16.97 26.30
CA PRO A 139 -3.77 17.30 26.21
C PRO A 139 -2.99 15.99 26.25
N MET A 140 -2.08 15.84 25.27
CA MET A 140 -1.23 14.65 25.21
C MET A 140 -0.41 14.55 26.50
N PRO A 141 -0.30 13.36 27.12
CA PRO A 141 0.42 13.20 28.39
C PRO A 141 1.91 13.52 28.29
N TRP A 142 2.49 13.60 27.09
CA TRP A 142 3.89 14.03 26.91
C TRP A 142 4.08 15.56 27.05
N SER A 143 3.00 16.35 27.06
CA SER A 143 3.08 17.80 27.32
C SER A 143 3.02 18.15 28.82
N ALA A 144 2.90 17.16 29.70
CA ALA A 144 3.23 17.35 31.10
C ALA A 144 4.73 17.66 31.17
N ARG A 145 5.07 18.93 31.43
CA ARG A 145 6.42 19.31 31.84
C ARG A 145 6.85 18.33 32.92
N LEU A 146 7.99 17.70 32.68
CA LEU A 146 8.76 17.01 33.70
C LEU A 146 8.82 17.93 34.92
N ASP A 147 8.08 17.57 35.96
CA ASP A 147 8.22 18.17 37.27
C ASP A 147 9.65 17.84 37.72
N PRO A 148 10.53 18.80 38.01
CA PRO A 148 11.94 18.55 38.36
C PRO A 148 12.12 17.80 39.70
N THR A 149 11.04 17.29 40.28
CA THR A 149 11.00 16.61 41.58
C THR A 149 10.83 15.10 41.47
N ASP A 150 10.71 14.53 40.25
CA ASP A 150 10.68 13.07 40.10
C ASP A 150 12.09 12.49 40.35
N PRO A 151 12.26 11.61 41.35
CA PRO A 151 13.55 10.97 41.60
C PRO A 151 13.93 10.08 40.41
N PRO A 152 15.22 9.96 40.08
CA PRO A 152 15.67 9.12 38.99
C PRO A 152 15.20 7.68 39.21
N VAL A 153 14.46 7.13 38.24
CA VAL A 153 14.07 5.73 38.22
C VAL A 153 15.34 4.89 38.25
N THR A 154 15.60 4.28 39.40
CA THR A 154 16.68 3.33 39.59
C THR A 154 16.43 2.16 38.66
N ILE A 155 17.23 2.07 37.61
CA ILE A 155 17.29 0.92 36.72
C ILE A 155 17.68 -0.28 37.58
N TRP A 156 16.73 -1.18 37.82
CA TRP A 156 16.98 -2.40 38.58
C TRP A 156 18.03 -3.25 37.83
N PRO A 157 19.07 -3.76 38.51
CA PRO A 157 20.03 -4.65 37.90
C PRO A 157 19.36 -5.98 37.54
N TRP A 158 19.64 -6.45 36.33
CA TRP A 158 19.17 -7.72 35.80
C TRP A 158 19.80 -8.88 36.59
N PRO A 159 19.05 -9.94 36.96
CA PRO A 159 19.62 -11.05 37.71
C PRO A 159 20.38 -11.99 36.77
N GLU A 160 21.67 -11.72 36.57
CA GLU A 160 22.67 -12.72 36.20
C GLU A 160 23.32 -13.24 37.48
N GLU A 161 22.72 -14.23 38.15
CA GLU A 161 23.43 -15.22 38.97
C GLU A 161 22.42 -16.14 39.66
N LEU A 162 22.12 -17.27 39.03
CA LEU A 162 21.83 -18.53 39.71
C LEU A 162 22.39 -19.64 38.81
N ALA A 163 23.69 -19.91 39.00
CA ALA A 163 24.34 -21.16 38.63
C ALA A 163 24.41 -22.05 39.88
#